data_AF-A0AAE3XV00-F1
#
_entry.id   AF-A0AAE3XV00-F1
#
_cell.length_a   1.000
_cell.length_b   1.000
_cell.length_c   1.000
_cell.angle_alpha   90.00
_cell.angle_beta   90.00
_cell.angle_gamma   90.00
#
_symmetry.space_group_name_H-M   'P 1'
#
loop_
_entity.id
_entity.type
_entity.pdbx_description
1 polymer ?
#
loop_
_entity_poly.entity_id
_entity_poly.type
_entity_poly.pdbx_seq_one_letter_code
_entity_poly.pdbx_strand_id
1 'polypeptide(L)'
;MEFALVLMLFLTFLLGIMDFARMLWTWNAAAEATRWGARAAVVCDRDATIVLSNMQKFLPQLTAANVSIDWYDAAGSVSATCTAANCSGVNVRIVDLDYQWISPIGFGSHSPIPMPGFSTYLPREIMGQDPNSNAVCS
;
A
#
# COMPACT_ATOMS: atom_id res chain seq x y z
N MET A 1 -33.82 -33.83 1.28
CA MET A 1 -33.40 -32.71 2.15
C MET A 1 -31.88 -32.66 2.31
N GLU A 2 -31.17 -33.76 1.98
CA GLU A 2 -29.72 -33.89 2.05
C GLU A 2 -28.97 -32.92 1.13
N PHE A 3 -29.49 -32.66 -0.08
CA PHE A 3 -28.84 -31.78 -1.04
C PHE A 3 -28.74 -30.32 -0.56
N ALA A 4 -29.75 -29.83 0.17
CA ALA A 4 -29.73 -28.48 0.73
C ALA A 4 -28.62 -28.32 1.78
N LEU A 5 -28.40 -29.35 2.60
CA LEU A 5 -27.39 -29.34 3.65
C LEU A 5 -25.97 -29.38 3.07
N VAL A 6 -25.75 -30.22 2.06
CA VAL A 6 -24.47 -30.26 1.33
C VAL A 6 -24.20 -28.95 0.60
N LEU A 7 -25.22 -28.37 -0.03
CA LEU A 7 -25.10 -27.08 -0.72
C LEU A 7 -24.70 -25.95 0.23
N MET A 8 -25.33 -25.87 1.42
CA MET A 8 -24.96 -24.87 2.43
C MET A 8 -23.49 -25.03 2.87
N LEU A 9 -23.04 -26.26 3.12
CA LEU A 9 -21.66 -26.52 3.50
C LEU A 9 -20.67 -26.13 2.39
N PHE A 10 -21.00 -26.52 1.15
CA PHE A 10 -20.19 -26.20 -0.02
C PHE A 10 -20.05 -24.69 -0.24
N LEU A 11 -21.15 -23.93 -0.19
CA LEU A 11 -21.12 -22.47 -0.36
C LEU A 11 -20.32 -21.78 0.75
N THR A 12 -20.40 -22.27 1.99
CA THR A 12 -19.61 -21.75 3.12
C THR A 12 -18.10 -21.88 2.84
N PHE A 13 -17.65 -23.05 2.41
CA PHE A 13 -16.24 -23.26 2.06
C PHE A 13 -15.81 -22.46 0.84
N LEU A 14 -16.64 -22.43 -0.21
CA LEU A 14 -16.34 -21.73 -1.45
C LEU A 14 -16.15 -20.23 -1.21
N LEU A 15 -17.08 -19.60 -0.48
CA LEU A 15 -16.94 -18.19 -0.12
C LEU A 15 -15.70 -17.95 0.77
N GLY A 16 -15.37 -18.88 1.67
CA GLY A 16 -14.26 -18.74 2.60
C GLY A 16 -12.91 -18.77 1.89
N ILE A 17 -12.79 -19.67 0.93
CA ILE A 17 -11.61 -19.74 0.06
C ILE A 17 -11.51 -18.48 -0.81
N MET A 18 -12.64 -17.95 -1.32
CA MET A 18 -12.64 -16.71 -2.11
C MET A 18 -12.15 -15.51 -1.31
N ASP A 19 -12.61 -15.32 -0.06
CA ASP A 19 -12.13 -14.23 0.79
C ASP A 19 -10.65 -14.40 1.14
N PHE A 20 -10.20 -15.62 1.44
CA PHE A 20 -8.79 -15.86 1.74
C PHE A 20 -7.88 -15.61 0.52
N ALA A 21 -8.33 -16.02 -0.67
CA ALA A 21 -7.64 -15.72 -1.92
C ALA A 21 -7.55 -14.20 -2.17
N ARG A 22 -8.64 -13.46 -1.92
CA ARG A 22 -8.65 -12.00 -2.07
C ARG A 22 -7.71 -11.33 -1.07
N MET A 23 -7.70 -11.79 0.17
CA MET A 23 -6.77 -11.32 1.20
C MET A 23 -5.31 -11.47 0.77
N LEU A 24 -4.90 -12.67 0.33
CA LEU A 24 -3.55 -12.92 -0.17
C LEU A 24 -3.21 -12.06 -1.40
N TRP A 25 -4.18 -11.86 -2.30
CA TRP A 25 -4.00 -10.96 -3.45
C TRP A 25 -3.77 -9.52 -3.01
N THR A 26 -4.53 -9.00 -2.03
CA THR A 26 -4.34 -7.63 -1.52
C THR A 26 -2.96 -7.43 -0.88
N TRP A 27 -2.41 -8.44 -0.22
CA TRP A 27 -1.07 -8.38 0.36
C TRP A 27 0.03 -8.31 -0.71
N ASN A 28 -0.10 -9.09 -1.78
CA ASN A 28 0.82 -8.99 -2.92
C ASN A 28 0.69 -7.63 -3.62
N ALA A 29 -0.54 -7.12 -3.78
CA ALA A 29 -0.78 -5.79 -4.32
C ALA A 29 -0.19 -4.68 -3.42
N ALA A 30 -0.20 -4.85 -2.09
CA ALA A 30 0.43 -3.93 -1.15
C ALA A 30 1.95 -3.85 -1.33
N ALA A 31 2.61 -5.00 -1.48
CA ALA A 31 4.04 -5.04 -1.75
C ALA A 31 4.38 -4.30 -3.06
N GLU A 32 3.65 -4.58 -4.15
CA GLU A 32 3.87 -3.90 -5.43
C GLU A 32 3.53 -2.40 -5.35
N ALA A 33 2.46 -2.02 -4.63
CA ALA A 33 2.10 -0.62 -4.40
C ALA A 33 3.24 0.15 -3.73
N THR A 34 3.85 -0.40 -2.67
CA THR A 34 4.99 0.27 -2.00
C THR A 34 6.21 0.41 -2.92
N ARG A 35 6.46 -0.57 -3.80
CA ARG A 35 7.55 -0.51 -4.77
C ARG A 35 7.34 0.60 -5.81
N TRP A 36 6.13 0.74 -6.33
CA TRP A 36 5.77 1.84 -7.23
C TRP A 36 5.76 3.19 -6.53
N GLY A 37 5.21 3.25 -5.30
CA GLY A 37 5.22 4.43 -4.46
C GLY A 37 6.64 4.93 -4.17
N ALA A 38 7.57 4.03 -3.83
CA ALA A 38 8.97 4.38 -3.59
C ALA A 38 9.66 4.89 -4.87
N ARG A 39 9.39 4.30 -6.04
CA ARG A 39 9.90 4.81 -7.33
C ARG A 39 9.37 6.21 -7.66
N ALA A 40 8.10 6.47 -7.41
CA ALA A 40 7.54 7.82 -7.56
C ALA A 40 8.16 8.80 -6.56
N ALA A 41 8.34 8.36 -5.30
CA ALA A 41 8.88 9.18 -4.23
C ALA A 41 10.34 9.58 -4.45
N VAL A 42 11.20 8.73 -5.02
CA VAL A 42 12.61 9.11 -5.26
C VAL A 42 12.79 10.14 -6.37
N VAL A 43 11.85 10.18 -7.32
CA VAL A 43 11.86 11.09 -8.47
C VAL A 43 11.17 12.40 -8.14
N CYS A 44 10.02 12.34 -7.49
CA CYS A 44 9.26 13.54 -7.13
C CYS A 44 9.76 14.18 -5.85
N ASP A 45 9.47 15.47 -5.67
CA ASP A 45 9.69 16.13 -4.39
C ASP A 45 8.82 15.46 -3.30
N ARG A 46 8.83 15.97 -2.07
CA ARG A 46 8.10 15.44 -0.91
C ARG A 46 6.56 15.50 -1.02
N ASP A 47 6.01 15.54 -2.23
CA ASP A 47 4.58 15.52 -2.48
C ASP A 47 4.01 14.10 -2.27
N ALA A 48 3.40 13.90 -1.11
CA ALA A 48 2.74 12.66 -0.75
C ALA A 48 1.52 12.34 -1.64
N THR A 49 0.95 13.31 -2.36
CA THR A 49 -0.26 13.10 -3.18
C THR A 49 0.04 12.27 -4.42
N ILE A 50 1.19 12.49 -5.06
CA ILE A 50 1.63 11.74 -6.24
C ILE A 50 2.02 10.31 -5.85
N VAL A 51 2.66 10.16 -4.69
CA VAL A 51 3.00 8.84 -4.15
C VAL A 51 1.71 8.05 -3.87
N LEU A 52 0.74 8.68 -3.21
CA LEU A 52 -0.56 8.07 -2.95
C LEU A 52 -1.31 7.70 -4.23
N SER A 53 -1.37 8.59 -5.23
CA SER A 53 -2.09 8.32 -6.49
C SER A 53 -1.46 7.17 -7.27
N ASN A 54 -0.13 7.02 -7.22
CA ASN A 54 0.56 5.89 -7.82
C ASN A 54 0.32 4.59 -7.05
N MET A 55 0.29 4.63 -5.72
CA MET A 55 -0.05 3.46 -4.90
C MET A 55 -1.51 3.02 -5.09
N GLN A 56 -2.43 3.98 -5.29
CA GLN A 56 -3.86 3.73 -5.51
C GLN A 56 -4.17 2.99 -6.82
N LYS A 57 -3.24 2.98 -7.80
CA LYS A 57 -3.37 2.15 -9.01
C LYS A 57 -3.41 0.65 -8.70
N PHE A 58 -2.80 0.23 -7.59
CA PHE A 58 -2.78 -1.16 -7.14
C PHE A 58 -3.74 -1.40 -5.97
N LEU A 59 -3.84 -0.45 -5.05
CA LEU A 59 -4.74 -0.51 -3.90
C LEU A 59 -5.60 0.76 -3.81
N PRO A 60 -6.75 0.83 -4.50
CA PRO A 60 -7.57 2.03 -4.57
C PRO A 60 -8.19 2.44 -3.22
N GLN A 61 -8.21 1.52 -2.25
CA GLN A 61 -8.70 1.77 -0.89
C GLN A 61 -7.70 2.53 0.01
N LEU A 62 -6.46 2.76 -0.45
CA LEU A 62 -5.49 3.52 0.33
C LEU A 62 -5.93 4.97 0.51
N THR A 63 -5.79 5.45 1.74
CA THR A 63 -5.92 6.86 2.08
C THR A 63 -4.57 7.44 2.52
N ALA A 64 -4.47 8.76 2.63
CA ALA A 64 -3.25 9.41 3.12
C ALA A 64 -2.87 8.96 4.55
N ALA A 65 -3.83 8.52 5.36
CA ALA A 65 -3.56 8.00 6.70
C ALA A 65 -2.84 6.63 6.67
N ASN A 66 -2.98 5.88 5.58
CA ASN A 66 -2.39 4.55 5.45
C ASN A 66 -0.99 4.56 4.83
N VAL A 67 -0.48 5.73 4.42
CA VAL A 67 0.82 5.84 3.74
C VAL A 67 1.77 6.68 4.58
N SER A 68 2.88 6.07 4.99
CA SER A 68 3.97 6.74 5.71
C SER A 68 5.19 6.83 4.80
N ILE A 69 5.74 8.04 4.67
CA ILE A 69 6.93 8.33 3.86
C ILE A 69 8.01 8.89 4.78
N ASP A 70 9.07 8.11 4.99
CA ASP A 70 10.22 8.55 5.78
C ASP A 70 11.37 8.93 4.86
N TRP A 71 11.87 10.15 5.02
CA TRP A 71 13.02 10.66 4.26
C TRP A 71 14.28 10.61 5.11
N TYR A 72 15.37 10.11 4.52
CA TYR A 72 16.65 9.95 5.21
C TYR A 72 17.65 11.01 4.76
N ASP A 73 18.40 11.56 5.70
CA ASP A 73 19.56 12.41 5.41
C ASP A 73 20.81 11.60 5.04
N ALA A 74 21.91 12.28 4.72
CA ALA A 74 23.20 11.66 4.42
C ALA A 74 23.81 10.89 5.61
N ALA A 75 23.36 11.15 6.84
CA ALA A 75 23.77 10.43 8.05
C ALA A 75 22.90 9.17 8.30
N GLY A 76 21.88 8.92 7.48
CA GLY A 76 20.96 7.79 7.63
C GLY A 76 19.89 7.98 8.69
N SER A 77 19.68 9.22 9.16
CA SER A 77 18.62 9.56 10.11
C SER A 77 17.37 10.05 9.39
N VAL A 78 16.18 9.74 9.93
CA VAL A 78 14.92 10.26 9.39
C VAL A 78 14.87 11.77 9.66
N SER A 79 14.78 12.55 8.59
CA SER A 79 14.79 14.02 8.66
C SER A 79 13.56 14.60 7.97
N ALA A 80 12.77 15.38 8.71
CA ALA A 80 11.62 16.09 8.18
C ALA A 80 12.00 17.30 7.31
N THR A 81 13.27 17.72 7.31
CA THR A 81 13.75 18.95 6.66
C THR A 81 14.78 18.70 5.56
N CYS A 82 15.10 17.44 5.23
CA CYS A 82 16.04 17.17 4.14
C CYS A 82 15.44 17.62 2.79
N THR A 83 16.26 18.26 1.97
CA THR A 83 15.91 18.78 0.65
C THR A 83 16.57 17.94 -0.46
N ALA A 84 16.29 18.27 -1.71
CA ALA A 84 16.98 17.70 -2.88
C ALA A 84 18.51 17.84 -2.85
N ALA A 85 19.09 18.68 -1.98
CA ALA A 85 20.53 18.72 -1.76
C ALA A 85 21.01 17.61 -0.81
N ASN A 86 20.27 17.35 0.28
CA ASN A 86 20.79 16.62 1.44
C ASN A 86 20.12 15.27 1.75
N CYS A 87 18.98 14.94 1.10
CA CYS A 87 18.36 13.63 1.29
C CYS A 87 19.16 12.50 0.62
N SER A 88 19.36 11.37 1.30
CA SER A 88 20.03 10.19 0.74
C SER A 88 19.05 9.15 0.21
N GLY A 89 17.83 9.08 0.73
CA GLY A 89 16.85 8.07 0.34
C GLY A 89 15.50 8.26 0.98
N VAL A 90 14.56 7.41 0.57
CA VAL A 90 13.16 7.43 1.02
C VAL A 90 12.69 6.01 1.31
N ASN A 91 11.90 5.86 2.36
CA ASN A 91 11.18 4.63 2.69
C ASN A 91 9.68 4.90 2.63
N VAL A 92 8.98 4.20 1.75
CA VAL A 92 7.52 4.28 1.62
C VAL A 92 6.91 3.03 2.25
N ARG A 93 5.94 3.24 3.14
CA ARG A 93 5.33 2.17 3.93
C ARG A 93 3.80 2.28 3.94
N ILE A 94 3.13 1.14 3.96
CA ILE A 94 1.70 1.06 4.23
C ILE A 94 1.49 0.71 5.70
N VAL A 95 0.65 1.48 6.39
CA VAL A 95 0.30 1.34 7.80
C VAL A 95 -1.21 1.30 7.99
N ASP A 96 -1.66 0.63 9.05
CA ASP A 96 -3.03 0.68 9.56
C ASP A 96 -4.12 0.41 8.50
N LEU A 97 -3.84 -0.51 7.58
CA LEU A 97 -4.82 -0.96 6.60
C LEU A 97 -5.38 -2.32 7.02
N ASP A 98 -6.69 -2.37 7.22
CA ASP A 98 -7.36 -3.61 7.62
C ASP A 98 -8.05 -4.28 6.43
N TYR A 99 -7.95 -5.61 6.35
CA TYR A 99 -8.73 -6.40 5.42
C TYR A 99 -10.16 -6.58 5.94
N GLN A 100 -11.13 -6.16 5.14
CA GLN A 100 -12.57 -6.32 5.42
C GLN A 100 -13.10 -7.58 4.73
N TRP A 101 -13.87 -8.39 5.43
CA TRP A 101 -14.52 -9.57 4.84
C TRP A 101 -15.70 -9.14 3.96
N ILE A 102 -15.85 -9.76 2.78
CA ILE A 102 -17.02 -9.51 1.92
C ILE A 102 -18.09 -10.57 2.16
N SER A 103 -17.72 -11.82 2.40
CA SER A 103 -18.70 -12.88 2.55
C SER A 103 -19.36 -12.88 3.94
N PRO A 104 -20.64 -13.25 4.02
CA PRO A 104 -21.36 -13.40 5.29
C PRO A 104 -21.12 -14.77 5.95
N ILE A 105 -19.92 -15.35 5.82
CA ILE A 105 -19.62 -16.68 6.38
C ILE A 105 -19.63 -16.59 7.90
N GLY A 106 -20.59 -17.20 8.59
CA GLY A 106 -20.58 -17.27 10.05
C GLY A 106 -21.41 -16.19 10.79
N PHE A 107 -22.47 -15.65 10.18
CA PHE A 107 -23.53 -14.90 10.87
C PHE A 107 -23.07 -13.71 11.75
N GLY A 108 -22.12 -12.88 11.27
CA GLY A 108 -21.72 -11.66 11.99
C GLY A 108 -20.70 -10.80 11.24
N SER A 109 -20.47 -9.58 11.72
CA SER A 109 -19.34 -8.74 11.30
C SER A 109 -18.06 -9.31 11.89
N HIS A 110 -17.24 -9.94 11.06
CA HIS A 110 -15.91 -10.40 11.51
C HIS A 110 -15.02 -9.22 11.84
N SER A 111 -14.22 -9.36 12.89
CA SER A 111 -13.18 -8.38 13.19
C SER A 111 -12.28 -8.24 11.95
N PRO A 112 -11.92 -7.00 11.56
CA PRO A 112 -10.95 -6.79 10.50
C PRO A 112 -9.65 -7.53 10.81
N ILE A 113 -9.03 -8.13 9.79
CA ILE A 113 -7.70 -8.73 9.95
C ILE A 113 -6.68 -7.62 9.67
N PRO A 114 -5.77 -7.33 10.63
CA PRO A 114 -4.72 -6.34 10.39
C PRO A 114 -3.80 -6.83 9.28
N MET A 115 -3.56 -5.99 8.27
CA MET A 115 -2.57 -6.27 7.25
C MET A 115 -1.16 -6.13 7.83
N PRO A 116 -0.21 -7.02 7.48
CA PRO A 116 1.19 -6.79 7.82
C PRO A 116 1.72 -5.52 7.16
N GLY A 117 2.68 -4.86 7.82
CA GLY A 117 3.33 -3.67 7.26
C GLY A 117 4.20 -4.02 6.07
N PHE A 118 3.96 -3.36 4.93
CA PHE A 118 4.80 -3.45 3.74
C PHE A 118 5.60 -2.16 3.60
N SER A 119 6.89 -2.27 3.28
CA SER A 119 7.79 -1.14 3.12
C SER A 119 8.78 -1.36 1.99
N THR A 120 9.15 -0.28 1.31
CA THR A 120 10.21 -0.30 0.30
C THR A 120 11.09 0.94 0.45
N TYR A 121 12.40 0.72 0.59
CA TYR A 121 13.42 1.76 0.62
C TYR A 121 14.16 1.86 -0.71
N LEU A 122 14.26 3.06 -1.27
CA LEU A 122 15.12 3.36 -2.43
C LEU A 122 16.00 4.60 -2.14
N PRO A 123 17.22 4.66 -2.71
CA PRO A 123 18.05 5.86 -2.66
C PRO A 123 17.44 6.98 -3.49
N ARG A 124 17.69 8.23 -3.10
CA ARG A 124 17.16 9.42 -3.76
C ARG A 124 17.70 9.54 -5.19
N GLU A 125 16.82 9.89 -6.13
CA GLU A 125 17.19 10.30 -7.48
C GLU A 125 17.14 11.84 -7.60
N ILE A 126 16.18 12.41 -8.33
CA ILE A 126 16.18 13.82 -8.75
C ILE A 126 15.32 14.76 -7.87
N MET A 127 14.36 14.26 -7.10
CA MET A 127 13.42 15.05 -6.27
C MET A 127 12.79 16.28 -6.98
N GLY A 128 12.33 16.10 -8.22
CA GLY A 128 11.65 17.14 -9.00
C GLY A 128 12.51 18.34 -9.37
N GLN A 129 13.85 18.21 -9.32
CA GLN A 129 14.78 19.28 -9.69
C GLN A 129 15.11 19.31 -11.19
N ASP A 130 14.30 18.67 -12.03
CA ASP A 130 14.55 18.64 -13.45
C ASP A 130 14.10 19.98 -14.11
N PRO A 131 15.00 20.71 -14.79
CA PRO A 131 14.71 22.09 -15.22
C PRO A 131 13.62 22.25 -16.31
N ASN A 132 13.18 21.15 -16.95
CA ASN A 132 12.37 21.18 -18.17
C ASN A 132 11.19 20.18 -18.21
N SER A 133 10.93 19.40 -17.15
CA SER A 133 9.95 18.30 -17.23
C SER A 133 9.25 18.00 -15.88
N ASN A 134 8.51 18.97 -15.35
CA ASN A 134 7.66 18.74 -14.17
C ASN A 134 6.50 17.74 -14.41
N ALA A 135 6.40 17.14 -15.61
CA ALA A 135 5.33 16.24 -16.03
C ALA A 135 5.32 14.89 -15.29
N VAL A 136 6.45 14.45 -14.73
CA VAL A 136 6.52 13.19 -13.97
C VAL A 136 5.87 13.35 -12.58
N CYS A 137 5.80 14.59 -12.11
CA CYS A 137 5.37 14.95 -10.76
C CYS A 137 4.18 15.93 -10.77
N SER A 138 3.35 15.87 -11.80
CA SER A 138 2.12 16.66 -11.97
C SER A 138 0.90 15.78 -12.20
#